data_AF-A0A8J3R5E3-F1
#
_entry.id   AF-A0A8J3R5E3-F1
#
_cell.length_a   1.000
_cell.length_b   1.000
_cell.length_c   1.000
_cell.angle_alpha   90.00
_cell.angle_beta   90.00
_cell.angle_gamma   90.00
#
_symmetry.space_group_name_H-M   'P 1'
#
loop_
_entity.id
_entity.type
_entity.pdbx_description
1 polymer ?
#
loop_
_entity_poly.entity_id
_entity_poly.type
_entity_poly.pdbx_seq_one_letter_code
_entity_poly.pdbx_strand_id
1 'polypeptide(L)'
;MTLLAALAATTERIGLIATASTTYTEPFNLARTFASLDHLSSGRIGWNIVTSSAADAAANFGREEMPHERRYRRADEYLDVVTRLWDSWADAARILNKETGIALAPGRANAIDYLGQEFQVRGPLNVPRSPQGHPVLVQAGSSPDGRAFAARWAEVVFTAAQTLADAQGFYSDLKARVAVLGRDPNW
;
A
#
# COMPACT_ATOMS: atom_id res chain seq x y z
N MET A 1 2.30 -8.16 -11.04
CA MET A 1 1.67 -6.96 -11.66
C MET A 1 1.12 -7.22 -13.06
N THR A 2 1.93 -7.73 -14.00
CA THR A 2 1.51 -7.97 -15.40
C THR A 2 0.25 -8.84 -15.52
N LEU A 3 0.19 -9.96 -14.79
CA LEU A 3 -0.99 -10.84 -14.77
C LEU A 3 -2.24 -10.13 -14.21
N LEU A 4 -2.09 -9.31 -13.15
CA LEU A 4 -3.21 -8.56 -12.59
C LEU A 4 -3.80 -7.58 -13.59
N ALA A 5 -2.98 -6.89 -14.39
CA ALA A 5 -3.48 -6.00 -15.44
C ALA A 5 -4.31 -6.75 -16.49
N ALA A 6 -3.87 -7.95 -16.88
CA ALA A 6 -4.61 -8.80 -17.82
C ALA A 6 -5.94 -9.28 -17.23
N LEU A 7 -5.94 -9.74 -15.97
CA LEU A 7 -7.14 -10.20 -15.27
C LEU A 7 -8.12 -9.06 -14.95
N ALA A 8 -7.62 -7.86 -14.66
CA ALA A 8 -8.45 -6.70 -14.39
C ALA A 8 -9.35 -6.37 -15.60
N ALA A 9 -8.84 -6.53 -16.82
CA ALA A 9 -9.58 -6.28 -18.05
C ALA A 9 -10.61 -7.38 -18.40
N THR A 10 -10.46 -8.59 -17.85
CA THR A 10 -11.30 -9.76 -18.21
C THR A 10 -12.23 -10.23 -17.10
N THR A 11 -12.29 -9.49 -15.98
CA THR A 11 -13.13 -9.81 -14.83
C THR A 11 -13.86 -8.56 -14.34
N GLU A 12 -15.06 -8.72 -13.77
CA GLU A 12 -15.89 -7.57 -13.38
C GLU A 12 -16.02 -7.38 -11.87
N ARG A 13 -15.98 -8.47 -11.09
CA ARG A 13 -16.35 -8.43 -9.65
C ARG A 13 -15.28 -8.92 -8.69
N ILE A 14 -14.42 -9.84 -9.13
CA ILE A 14 -13.44 -10.47 -8.23
C ILE A 14 -12.35 -9.47 -7.83
N GLY A 15 -12.01 -9.40 -6.55
CA GLY A 15 -10.87 -8.63 -6.04
C GLY A 15 -9.54 -9.26 -6.47
N LEU A 16 -8.55 -8.44 -6.82
CA LEU A 16 -7.26 -8.88 -7.31
C LEU A 16 -6.14 -8.33 -6.40
N ILE A 17 -5.55 -9.21 -5.59
CA ILE A 17 -4.51 -8.84 -4.63
C ILE A 17 -3.13 -9.23 -5.17
N ALA A 18 -2.22 -8.26 -5.24
CA ALA A 18 -0.81 -8.52 -5.58
C ALA A 18 0.08 -8.37 -4.36
N THR A 19 0.98 -9.34 -4.17
CA THR A 19 2.12 -9.19 -3.27
C THR A 19 3.17 -8.29 -3.90
N ALA A 20 3.56 -7.22 -3.21
CA ALA A 20 4.67 -6.36 -3.61
C ALA A 20 5.48 -5.91 -2.39
N SER A 21 6.81 -5.85 -2.60
CA SER A 21 7.77 -5.59 -1.52
C SER A 21 8.06 -4.11 -1.36
N THR A 22 8.21 -3.65 -0.12
CA THR A 22 8.69 -2.29 0.20
C THR A 22 10.23 -2.20 0.24
N THR A 23 10.94 -3.32 0.06
CA THR A 23 12.40 -3.37 0.25
C THR A 23 13.18 -2.81 -0.95
N TYR A 24 12.74 -3.13 -2.18
CA TYR A 24 13.60 -2.99 -3.36
C TYR A 24 13.09 -2.06 -4.47
N THR A 25 11.80 -1.70 -4.46
CA THR A 25 11.23 -0.76 -5.44
C THR A 25 11.05 0.61 -4.82
N GLU A 26 11.25 1.70 -5.56
CA GLU A 26 10.97 3.04 -5.04
C GLU A 26 9.45 3.27 -4.83
N PRO A 27 9.03 3.99 -3.77
CA PRO A 27 7.63 4.18 -3.42
C PRO A 27 6.83 4.89 -4.52
N PHE A 28 7.45 5.81 -5.26
CA PHE A 28 6.78 6.49 -6.38
C PHE A 28 6.38 5.52 -7.51
N ASN A 29 7.25 4.54 -7.82
CA ASN A 29 6.95 3.52 -8.82
C ASN A 29 5.80 2.63 -8.37
N LEU A 30 5.81 2.17 -7.11
CA LEU A 30 4.78 1.30 -6.58
C LEU A 30 3.43 2.02 -6.52
N ALA A 31 3.39 3.25 -5.98
CA ALA A 31 2.19 4.07 -5.91
C ALA A 31 1.54 4.25 -7.29
N ARG A 32 2.35 4.58 -8.31
CA ARG A 32 1.90 4.73 -9.69
C ARG A 32 1.32 3.43 -10.24
N THR A 33 2.01 2.30 -10.05
CA THR A 33 1.56 1.00 -10.57
C THR A 33 0.23 0.59 -9.97
N PHE A 34 0.09 0.69 -8.65
CA PHE A 34 -1.15 0.32 -7.97
C PHE A 34 -2.32 1.25 -8.30
N ALA A 35 -2.11 2.57 -8.33
CA ALA A 35 -3.17 3.50 -8.76
C ALA A 35 -3.63 3.21 -10.20
N SER A 36 -2.69 2.86 -11.09
CA SER A 36 -3.01 2.50 -12.47
C SER A 36 -3.82 1.20 -12.56
N LEU A 37 -3.43 0.16 -11.82
CA LEU A 37 -4.18 -1.09 -11.73
C LEU A 37 -5.57 -0.86 -11.13
N ASP A 38 -5.68 0.06 -10.17
CA ASP A 38 -6.95 0.39 -9.53
C ASP A 38 -7.93 1.06 -10.50
N HIS A 39 -7.45 1.98 -11.32
CA HIS A 39 -8.23 2.51 -12.46
C HIS A 39 -8.62 1.41 -13.46
N LEU A 40 -7.67 0.57 -13.88
CA LEU A 40 -7.93 -0.50 -14.85
C LEU A 40 -8.96 -1.52 -14.35
N SER A 41 -8.96 -1.79 -13.05
CA SER A 41 -9.88 -2.75 -12.44
C SER A 41 -11.21 -2.15 -11.99
N SER A 42 -11.38 -0.82 -12.10
CA SER A 42 -12.51 -0.10 -11.49
C SER A 42 -12.62 -0.29 -9.98
N GLY A 43 -11.49 -0.20 -9.27
CA GLY A 43 -11.47 -0.21 -7.82
C GLY A 43 -11.48 -1.60 -7.19
N ARG A 44 -10.77 -2.57 -7.75
CA ARG A 44 -10.74 -3.96 -7.25
C ARG A 44 -9.36 -4.45 -6.83
N ILE A 45 -8.39 -3.56 -6.71
CA ILE A 45 -7.01 -3.95 -6.37
C ILE A 45 -6.80 -3.95 -4.86
N GLY A 46 -6.08 -4.97 -4.40
CA GLY A 46 -5.42 -4.96 -3.10
C GLY A 46 -3.91 -5.15 -3.21
N TRP A 47 -3.19 -4.70 -2.20
CA TRP A 47 -1.76 -4.85 -2.06
C TRP A 47 -1.43 -5.66 -0.81
N ASN A 48 -0.89 -6.86 -0.99
CA ASN A 48 -0.23 -7.59 0.10
C ASN A 48 1.19 -7.04 0.30
N ILE A 49 1.36 -6.29 1.39
CA ILE A 49 2.61 -5.61 1.75
C ILE A 49 3.56 -6.61 2.38
N VAL A 50 4.76 -6.75 1.80
CA VAL A 50 5.80 -7.63 2.34
C VAL A 50 7.13 -6.91 2.48
N THR A 51 7.91 -7.33 3.46
CA THR A 51 9.31 -6.92 3.63
C THR A 51 10.21 -8.10 3.23
N SER A 52 10.77 -8.06 2.03
CA SER A 52 11.61 -9.17 1.52
C SER A 52 12.88 -9.37 2.37
N SER A 53 13.21 -10.62 2.69
CA SER A 53 14.38 -11.01 3.50
C SER A 53 15.40 -11.91 2.81
N ALA A 54 15.13 -12.42 1.60
CA ALA A 54 16.05 -13.38 0.99
C ALA A 54 17.33 -12.68 0.51
N ALA A 55 18.50 -13.15 0.98
CA ALA A 55 19.81 -12.64 0.57
C ALA A 55 20.04 -12.75 -0.95
N ASP A 56 19.66 -13.87 -1.57
CA ASP A 56 19.73 -14.06 -3.03
C ASP A 56 18.86 -13.04 -3.77
N ALA A 57 17.71 -12.68 -3.22
CA ALA A 57 16.88 -11.62 -3.79
C ALA A 57 17.60 -10.27 -3.65
N ALA A 58 18.19 -9.95 -2.50
CA ALA A 58 18.90 -8.69 -2.26
C ALA A 58 20.04 -8.48 -3.27
N ALA A 59 20.82 -9.54 -3.53
CA ALA A 59 21.95 -9.50 -4.47
C ALA A 59 21.51 -9.10 -5.89
N ASN A 60 20.32 -9.51 -6.34
CA ASN A 60 19.77 -9.13 -7.65
C ASN A 60 19.37 -7.65 -7.74
N PHE A 61 19.22 -6.96 -6.60
CA PHE A 61 19.01 -5.51 -6.52
C PHE A 61 20.29 -4.74 -6.16
N GLY A 62 21.45 -5.40 -6.17
CA GLY A 62 22.73 -4.80 -5.82
C GLY A 62 22.82 -4.39 -4.35
N ARG A 63 22.13 -5.12 -3.46
CA ARG A 63 22.06 -4.83 -2.02
C ARG A 63 22.39 -6.07 -1.20
N GLU A 64 22.79 -5.85 0.04
CA GLU A 64 22.86 -6.90 1.06
C GLU A 64 21.48 -7.12 1.72
N GLU A 65 21.31 -8.25 2.40
CA GLU A 65 20.10 -8.50 3.19
C GLU A 65 19.93 -7.43 4.27
N MET A 66 18.73 -6.86 4.34
CA MET A 66 18.41 -5.85 5.34
C MET A 66 17.95 -6.50 6.66
N PRO A 67 18.50 -6.07 7.82
CA PRO A 67 18.06 -6.55 9.13
C PRO A 67 16.55 -6.41 9.34
N HIS A 68 15.95 -7.35 10.06
CA HIS A 68 14.49 -7.44 10.27
C HIS A 68 13.86 -6.12 10.74
N GLU A 69 14.40 -5.53 11.80
CA GLU A 69 13.89 -4.29 12.38
C GLU A 69 13.97 -3.12 11.38
N ARG A 70 15.10 -2.99 10.68
CA ARG A 70 15.30 -1.93 9.67
C ARG A 70 14.31 -2.10 8.51
N ARG A 71 13.97 -3.33 8.12
CA ARG A 71 12.97 -3.58 7.07
C ARG A 71 11.60 -3.03 7.44
N TYR A 72 11.15 -3.23 8.68
CA TYR A 72 9.85 -2.72 9.13
C TYR A 72 9.85 -1.20 9.33
N ARG A 73 10.94 -0.61 9.84
CA ARG A 73 11.09 0.86 9.89
C ARG A 73 11.01 1.49 8.50
N ARG A 74 11.77 0.93 7.54
CA ARG A 74 11.70 1.36 6.14
C ARG A 74 10.32 1.16 5.54
N ALA A 75 9.64 0.06 5.84
CA ALA A 75 8.28 -0.20 5.36
C ALA A 75 7.26 0.80 5.92
N ASP A 76 7.41 1.25 7.18
CA ASP A 76 6.55 2.27 7.78
C ASP A 76 6.65 3.59 7.01
N GLU A 77 7.89 4.06 6.78
CA GLU A 77 8.16 5.26 5.99
C GLU A 77 7.66 5.10 4.54
N TYR A 78 7.81 3.90 3.96
CA TYR A 78 7.33 3.58 2.62
C TYR A 78 5.82 3.78 2.48
N LEU A 79 5.05 3.27 3.45
CA LEU A 79 3.60 3.36 3.44
C LEU A 79 3.12 4.80 3.65
N ASP A 80 3.80 5.58 4.49
CA ASP A 80 3.52 7.02 4.64
C ASP A 80 3.72 7.76 3.31
N VAL A 81 4.83 7.52 2.61
CA VAL A 81 5.07 8.12 1.28
C VAL A 81 4.01 7.69 0.27
N VAL A 82 3.72 6.39 0.17
CA VAL A 82 2.80 5.85 -0.83
C VAL A 82 1.37 6.34 -0.61
N THR A 83 0.89 6.35 0.63
CA THR A 83 -0.46 6.84 0.97
C THR A 83 -0.60 8.34 0.68
N ARG A 84 0.41 9.15 1.04
CA ARG A 84 0.44 10.57 0.68
C ARG A 84 0.47 10.79 -0.84
N LEU A 85 1.18 9.95 -1.60
CA LEU A 85 1.18 10.04 -3.07
C LEU A 85 -0.22 9.78 -3.64
N TRP A 86 -0.96 8.80 -3.12
CA TRP A 86 -2.36 8.57 -3.53
C TRP A 86 -3.28 9.73 -3.12
N ASP A 87 -3.06 10.32 -1.95
CA ASP A 87 -3.77 11.50 -1.46
C ASP A 87 -3.27 12.83 -2.02
N SER A 88 -2.24 12.81 -2.87
CA SER A 88 -1.72 14.00 -3.54
C SER A 88 -2.73 14.60 -4.54
N TRP A 89 -3.79 13.86 -4.85
CA TRP A 89 -4.94 14.28 -5.63
C TRP A 89 -6.18 14.27 -4.74
N ALA A 90 -6.88 15.39 -4.67
CA ALA A 90 -8.15 15.48 -3.97
C ALA A 90 -9.28 14.78 -4.76
N ASP A 91 -10.37 14.45 -4.06
CA ASP A 91 -11.58 13.93 -4.69
C ASP A 91 -12.09 14.87 -5.79
N ALA A 92 -12.55 14.31 -6.91
CA ALA A 92 -13.03 15.07 -8.07
C ALA A 92 -12.05 16.14 -8.61
N ALA A 93 -10.73 15.95 -8.43
CA ALA A 93 -9.72 16.85 -8.99
C ALA A 93 -9.78 16.92 -10.53
N ARG A 94 -10.18 15.84 -11.21
CA ARG A 94 -10.38 15.81 -12.67
C ARG A 94 -11.79 16.29 -13.02
N ILE A 95 -11.86 17.43 -13.72
CA ILE A 95 -13.12 18.03 -14.19
C ILE A 95 -13.39 17.65 -15.65
N LEU A 96 -12.36 17.67 -16.50
CA LEU A 96 -12.45 17.36 -17.94
C LEU A 96 -13.54 18.18 -18.68
N ASN A 97 -13.66 19.48 -18.37
CA ASN A 97 -14.62 20.36 -19.02
C ASN A 97 -14.12 20.77 -20.42
N LYS A 98 -14.85 20.34 -21.46
CA LYS A 98 -14.52 20.62 -22.86
C LYS A 98 -14.82 22.05 -23.29
N GLU A 99 -15.84 22.69 -22.71
CA GLU A 99 -16.26 24.05 -23.07
C GLU A 99 -15.26 25.09 -22.54
N THR A 100 -14.77 24.91 -21.31
CA THR A 100 -13.80 25.82 -20.68
C THR A 100 -12.35 25.42 -20.91
N GLY A 101 -12.09 24.19 -21.37
CA GLY A 101 -10.75 23.62 -21.50
C GLY A 101 -10.10 23.23 -20.16
N ILE A 102 -10.81 23.35 -19.05
CA ILE A 102 -10.28 23.06 -17.71
C ILE A 102 -10.37 21.55 -17.44
N ALA A 103 -9.21 20.88 -17.46
CA ALA A 103 -9.11 19.44 -17.20
C ALA A 103 -8.91 19.10 -15.71
N LEU A 104 -8.22 19.97 -14.96
CA LEU A 104 -7.84 19.80 -13.56
C LEU A 104 -8.32 21.00 -12.75
N ALA A 105 -9.01 20.74 -11.65
CA ALA A 105 -9.40 21.77 -10.69
C ALA A 105 -8.13 22.43 -10.08
N PRO A 106 -8.00 23.76 -10.11
CA PRO A 106 -6.85 24.46 -9.53
C PRO A 106 -6.64 24.09 -8.05
N GLY A 107 -5.39 23.81 -7.67
CA GLY A 107 -5.02 23.48 -6.28
C GLY A 107 -5.51 22.12 -5.77
N ARG A 108 -6.06 21.25 -6.63
CA ARG A 108 -6.59 19.93 -6.25
C ARG A 108 -5.63 18.76 -6.56
N ALA A 109 -4.43 19.06 -7.01
CA ALA A 109 -3.31 18.12 -7.09
C ALA A 109 -2.04 18.83 -6.59
N ASN A 110 -1.45 18.34 -5.51
CA ASN A 110 -0.39 19.04 -4.78
C ASN A 110 0.80 18.10 -4.50
N ALA A 111 2.00 18.67 -4.49
CA ALA A 111 3.20 17.95 -4.06
C ALA A 111 3.05 17.47 -2.60
N ILE A 112 3.73 16.37 -2.27
CA ILE A 112 3.78 15.84 -0.91
C ILE A 112 5.03 16.30 -0.15
N ASP A 113 6.05 16.77 -0.88
CA ASP A 113 7.32 17.32 -0.38
C ASP A 113 7.90 16.54 0.81
N TYR A 114 7.92 15.21 0.66
CA TYR A 114 8.32 14.29 1.72
C TYR A 114 9.84 14.25 1.89
N LEU A 115 10.31 14.45 3.11
CA LEU A 115 11.73 14.39 3.50
C LEU A 115 11.87 13.52 4.77
N GLY A 116 12.11 12.23 4.57
CA GLY A 116 12.30 11.25 5.64
C GLY A 116 13.74 10.72 5.74
N GLN A 117 13.93 9.67 6.55
CA GLN A 117 15.25 9.06 6.76
C GLN A 117 15.63 8.14 5.60
N GLU A 118 14.66 7.42 5.05
CA GLU A 118 14.85 6.43 3.99
C GLU A 118 14.48 6.99 2.61
N PHE A 119 13.57 7.97 2.53
CA PHE A 119 13.00 8.49 1.29
C PHE A 119 12.91 10.01 1.23
N GLN A 120 13.14 10.56 0.04
CA GLN A 120 12.86 11.95 -0.30
C GLN A 120 12.05 11.99 -1.60
N VAL A 121 10.80 12.44 -1.53
CA VAL A 121 9.85 12.35 -2.65
C VAL A 121 9.03 13.63 -2.77
N ARG A 122 9.18 14.34 -3.89
CA ARG A 122 8.45 15.59 -4.15
C ARG A 122 6.96 15.38 -4.41
N GLY A 123 6.61 14.47 -5.32
CA GLY A 123 5.25 14.37 -5.87
C GLY A 123 4.88 15.58 -6.75
N PRO A 124 3.57 15.80 -7.03
CA PRO A 124 2.45 14.87 -6.80
C PRO A 124 2.64 13.54 -7.53
N LEU A 125 1.81 12.54 -7.23
CA LEU A 125 1.71 11.36 -8.09
C LEU A 125 1.25 11.79 -9.49
N ASN A 126 1.78 11.17 -10.54
CA ASN A 126 1.40 11.49 -11.92
C ASN A 126 0.20 10.65 -12.42
N VAL A 127 -0.47 9.94 -11.52
CA VAL A 127 -1.71 9.21 -11.76
C VAL A 127 -2.78 9.86 -10.87
N PRO A 128 -3.94 10.21 -11.41
CA PRO A 128 -5.04 10.78 -10.63
C PRO A 128 -5.55 9.83 -9.56
N ARG A 129 -6.21 10.37 -8.53
CA ARG A 129 -6.90 9.60 -7.48
C ARG A 129 -7.71 8.45 -8.09
N SER A 130 -7.51 7.24 -7.59
CA SER A 130 -8.16 6.04 -8.10
C SER A 130 -9.56 5.84 -7.50
N PRO A 131 -10.40 4.94 -8.04
CA PRO A 131 -11.76 4.74 -7.55
C PRO A 131 -11.87 4.43 -6.05
N GLN A 132 -10.92 3.68 -5.49
CA GLN A 132 -10.87 3.39 -4.05
C GLN A 132 -10.13 4.45 -3.23
N GLY A 133 -9.53 5.47 -3.87
CA GLY A 133 -8.55 6.37 -3.26
C GLY A 133 -7.18 5.71 -3.11
N HIS A 134 -7.13 4.59 -2.40
CA HIS A 134 -5.98 3.69 -2.30
C HIS A 134 -6.43 2.21 -2.40
N PRO A 135 -5.58 1.29 -2.89
CA PRO A 135 -5.87 -0.14 -2.86
C PRO A 135 -6.08 -0.67 -1.44
N VAL A 136 -6.82 -1.76 -1.29
CA VAL A 136 -6.96 -2.47 0.00
C VAL A 136 -5.59 -2.97 0.47
N LEU A 137 -5.19 -2.58 1.67
CA LEU A 137 -3.89 -2.93 2.25
C LEU A 137 -3.98 -4.25 3.03
N VAL A 138 -3.28 -5.26 2.52
CA VAL A 138 -3.22 -6.62 3.08
C VAL A 138 -1.84 -6.87 3.70
N GLN A 139 -1.79 -7.62 4.79
CA GLN A 139 -0.54 -7.92 5.48
C GLN A 139 -0.52 -9.37 6.03
N ALA A 140 0.67 -9.96 6.11
CA ALA A 140 0.91 -11.38 6.41
C ALA A 140 1.91 -11.66 7.55
N GLY A 141 2.48 -10.62 8.15
CA GLY A 141 3.58 -10.70 9.10
C GLY A 141 3.10 -11.20 10.45
N SER A 142 3.59 -12.38 10.83
CA SER A 142 3.26 -13.00 12.12
C SER A 142 4.26 -12.67 13.24
N SER A 143 5.38 -12.00 12.96
CA SER A 143 6.33 -11.56 14.00
C SER A 143 5.74 -10.42 14.85
N PRO A 144 6.28 -10.13 16.06
CA PRO A 144 5.83 -8.97 16.85
C PRO A 144 5.84 -7.65 16.06
N ASP A 145 6.92 -7.37 15.31
CA ASP A 145 7.02 -6.19 14.43
C ASP A 145 6.02 -6.27 13.27
N GLY A 146 5.81 -7.45 12.70
CA GLY A 146 4.83 -7.69 11.66
C GLY A 146 3.40 -7.41 12.11
N ARG A 147 3.03 -7.84 13.32
CA ARG A 147 1.71 -7.59 13.91
C ARG A 147 1.53 -6.13 14.32
N ALA A 148 2.59 -5.48 14.80
CA ALA A 148 2.57 -4.04 15.06
C ALA A 148 2.38 -3.23 13.77
N PHE A 149 3.10 -3.59 12.71
CA PHE A 149 2.97 -2.99 11.38
C PHE A 149 1.56 -3.22 10.79
N ALA A 150 1.04 -4.45 10.89
CA ALA A 150 -0.32 -4.79 10.47
C ALA A 150 -1.38 -3.97 11.21
N ALA A 151 -1.25 -3.86 12.54
CA ALA A 151 -2.16 -3.06 13.36
C ALA A 151 -2.21 -1.59 12.92
N ARG A 152 -1.11 -1.05 12.39
CA ARG A 152 -1.04 0.33 11.90
C ARG A 152 -1.63 0.51 10.51
N TRP A 153 -1.29 -0.38 9.57
CA TRP A 153 -1.57 -0.13 8.14
C TRP A 153 -2.59 -1.06 7.50
N ALA A 154 -2.75 -2.29 8.00
CA ALA A 154 -3.54 -3.29 7.31
C ALA A 154 -5.06 -3.07 7.48
N GLU A 155 -5.79 -3.41 6.43
CA GLU A 155 -7.25 -3.56 6.35
C GLU A 155 -7.65 -5.03 6.22
N VAL A 156 -6.71 -5.90 5.85
CA VAL A 156 -6.88 -7.37 5.86
C VAL A 156 -5.60 -7.99 6.36
N VAL A 157 -5.70 -8.92 7.31
CA VAL A 157 -4.54 -9.66 7.82
C VAL A 157 -4.77 -11.15 7.60
N PHE A 158 -3.87 -11.80 6.86
CA PHE A 158 -3.87 -13.27 6.78
C PHE A 158 -2.88 -13.82 7.79
N THR A 159 -3.28 -14.88 8.48
CA THR A 159 -2.47 -15.58 9.48
C THR A 159 -2.43 -17.07 9.17
N ALA A 160 -1.34 -17.73 9.55
CA ALA A 160 -1.14 -19.17 9.37
C ALA A 160 -1.47 -19.96 10.65
N ALA A 161 -2.40 -19.45 11.46
CA ALA A 161 -2.86 -20.15 12.67
C ALA A 161 -3.41 -21.54 12.32
N GLN A 162 -2.87 -22.59 12.94
CA GLN A 162 -3.22 -23.98 12.66
C GLN A 162 -4.29 -24.53 13.60
N THR A 163 -4.52 -23.86 14.73
CA THR A 163 -5.53 -24.23 15.72
C THR A 163 -6.46 -23.05 16.00
N LEU A 164 -7.68 -23.35 16.49
CA LEU A 164 -8.63 -22.31 16.91
C LEU A 164 -8.04 -21.44 18.03
N ALA A 165 -7.31 -22.05 18.97
CA ALA A 165 -6.69 -21.33 20.08
C ALA A 165 -5.64 -20.33 19.59
N ASP A 166 -4.78 -20.73 18.65
CA ASP A 166 -3.78 -19.83 18.05
C ASP A 166 -4.46 -18.69 17.28
N ALA A 167 -5.55 -18.99 16.56
CA ALA A 167 -6.30 -17.99 15.82
C ALA A 167 -6.96 -16.95 16.74
N GLN A 168 -7.56 -17.39 17.85
CA GLN A 168 -8.14 -16.51 18.87
C GLN A 168 -7.06 -15.65 19.56
N GLY A 169 -5.89 -16.23 19.85
CA GLY A 169 -4.75 -15.51 20.40
C GLY A 169 -4.23 -14.43 19.45
N PHE A 170 -4.04 -14.77 18.18
CA PHE A 170 -3.62 -13.82 17.14
C PHE A 170 -4.64 -12.69 16.95
N TYR A 171 -5.93 -13.03 16.86
CA TYR A 171 -7.02 -12.06 16.74
C TYR A 171 -7.01 -11.07 17.90
N SER A 172 -6.94 -11.57 19.13
CA SER A 172 -6.98 -10.73 20.34
C SER A 172 -5.76 -9.80 20.44
N ASP A 173 -4.55 -10.30 20.15
CA ASP A 173 -3.32 -9.48 20.13
C ASP A 173 -3.40 -8.38 19.06
N LEU A 174 -3.83 -8.72 17.84
CA LEU A 174 -3.95 -7.74 16.76
C LEU A 174 -4.97 -6.65 17.10
N LYS A 175 -6.16 -7.04 17.58
CA LYS A 175 -7.24 -6.09 17.92
C LYS A 175 -6.85 -5.18 19.09
N ALA A 176 -6.11 -5.69 20.08
CA ALA A 176 -5.55 -4.86 21.15
C ALA A 176 -4.55 -3.83 20.61
N ARG A 177 -3.66 -4.21 19.69
CA ARG A 177 -2.71 -3.27 19.05
C ARG A 177 -3.41 -2.20 18.23
N VAL A 178 -4.45 -2.56 17.47
CA VAL A 178 -5.27 -1.63 16.68
C VAL A 178 -5.91 -0.58 17.60
N ALA A 179 -6.49 -1.01 18.73
CA ALA A 179 -7.10 -0.12 19.70
C ALA A 179 -6.10 0.87 20.32
N VAL A 180 -4.88 0.42 20.66
CA VAL A 180 -3.80 1.30 21.18
C VAL A 180 -3.43 2.40 20.18
N LEU A 181 -3.54 2.13 18.88
CA LEU A 181 -3.26 3.10 17.81
C LEU A 181 -4.45 4.02 17.49
N GLY A 182 -5.57 3.90 18.22
CA GLY A 182 -6.77 4.73 18.01
C GLY A 182 -7.55 4.41 16.74
N ARG A 183 -7.27 3.27 16.09
CA ARG A 183 -8.07 2.74 14.97
C ARG A 183 -9.23 1.92 15.52
N ASP A 184 -10.36 1.88 14.81
CA ASP A 184 -11.53 1.08 15.22
C ASP A 184 -11.16 -0.41 15.25
N PRO A 185 -11.14 -1.09 16.39
CA PRO A 185 -10.84 -2.50 16.43
C PRO A 185 -11.90 -3.36 15.72
N ASN A 186 -13.09 -2.86 15.37
CA ASN A 186 -14.13 -3.67 14.73
C ASN A 186 -14.16 -3.60 13.20
N TRP A 187 -13.14 -2.98 12.58
CA TRP A 187 -12.95 -3.09 11.13
C TRP A 187 -12.84 -4.55 10.67
#